data_AF-A0A0E9XIL3-F1
#
_entry.id   AF-A0A0E9XIL3-F1
#
_cell.length_a   1.000
_cell.length_b   1.000
_cell.length_c   1.000
_cell.angle_alpha   90.00
_cell.angle_beta   90.00
_cell.angle_gamma   90.00
#
_symmetry.space_group_name_H-M   'P 1'
#
loop_
_entity.id
_entity.type
_entity.pdbx_description
1 polymer ?
#
loop_
_entity_poly.entity_id
_entity_poly.type
_entity_poly.pdbx_seq_one_letter_code
_entity_poly.pdbx_strand_id
1 'polypeptide(L)'
;MQCHVKQEADNKQEPIKCWKKCNAELDCGHICSGNCFQCAGGSAHLPCASPCNAQLICFHRCHKGCNQGCAPCTKPCETQCYHRKCPKLCSEACPPCTAPCGWRCKHHQCTRLCHEPCDRPPCEVACYKKLKCGHSCIGMCGEPCPQKCRVCNAEEVSELFFGKRPIPRPALCS
;
A
#
# COMPACT_ATOMS: atom_id res chain seq x y z
N MET A 1 4.10 35.33 2.44
CA MET A 1 5.44 35.49 3.05
C MET A 1 6.25 36.45 2.19
N GLN A 2 6.37 37.71 2.61
CA GLN A 2 7.09 38.76 1.88
C GLN A 2 8.59 38.64 2.18
N CYS A 3 9.40 38.46 1.15
CA CYS A 3 10.85 38.57 1.22
C CYS A 3 11.21 40.03 1.57
N HIS A 4 11.51 40.24 2.84
CA HIS A 4 11.83 41.55 3.42
C HIS A 4 13.26 41.98 3.03
N VAL A 5 13.46 42.41 1.78
CA VAL A 5 14.61 43.26 1.41
C VAL A 5 14.15 44.33 0.41
N LYS A 6 13.12 45.10 0.81
CA LYS A 6 13.01 46.53 0.46
C LYS A 6 13.67 47.24 1.65
N GLN A 7 14.69 48.05 1.55
CA GLN A 7 15.23 48.97 0.54
C GLN A 7 16.75 48.80 0.66
N GLU A 8 17.56 48.57 -0.39
CA GLU A 8 18.59 49.52 -0.89
C GLU A 8 19.02 49.18 -2.34
N ALA A 9 18.18 48.52 -3.14
CA ALA A 9 18.52 48.10 -4.51
C ALA A 9 17.72 48.82 -5.61
N ASP A 10 17.03 49.89 -5.25
CA ASP A 10 16.24 50.71 -6.19
C ASP A 10 17.13 51.66 -7.03
N ASN A 11 18.38 51.91 -6.62
CA ASN A 11 19.23 52.92 -7.26
C ASN A 11 20.23 52.38 -8.31
N LYS A 12 20.23 51.07 -8.63
CA LYS A 12 21.21 50.50 -9.58
C LYS A 12 20.70 49.45 -10.57
N GLN A 13 19.40 49.17 -10.62
CA GLN A 13 18.83 48.26 -11.64
C GLN A 13 19.53 46.88 -11.69
N GLU A 14 20.03 46.40 -10.55
CA GLU A 14 20.61 45.07 -10.42
C GLU A 14 19.63 44.14 -9.72
N PRO A 15 19.36 42.92 -10.26
CA PRO A 15 18.41 42.00 -9.66
C PRO A 15 18.90 41.56 -8.28
N ILE A 16 18.10 41.80 -7.24
CA ILE A 16 18.39 41.41 -5.86
C ILE A 16 18.54 39.88 -5.79
N LYS A 17 19.77 39.40 -5.63
CA LYS A 17 20.07 37.95 -5.53
C LYS A 17 19.84 37.48 -4.10
N CYS A 18 18.64 37.00 -3.80
CA CYS A 18 18.32 36.41 -2.50
C CYS A 18 18.69 34.90 -2.47
N TRP A 19 19.65 34.52 -1.63
CA TRP A 19 20.10 33.12 -1.48
C TRP A 19 19.37 32.33 -0.39
N LYS A 20 18.33 32.91 0.21
CA LYS A 20 17.52 32.21 1.23
C LYS A 20 16.81 31.00 0.59
N LYS A 21 16.78 29.87 1.31
CA LYS A 21 16.01 28.69 0.91
C LYS A 21 14.53 29.07 0.73
N CYS A 22 13.93 28.59 -0.35
CA CYS A 22 12.54 28.89 -0.68
C CYS A 22 11.59 28.21 0.31
N ASN A 23 11.78 26.91 0.58
CA ASN A 23 10.96 26.09 1.47
C ASN A 23 9.43 26.14 1.20
N ALA A 24 9.02 26.59 0.01
CA ALA A 24 7.61 26.56 -0.39
C ALA A 24 7.18 25.14 -0.72
N GLU A 25 5.94 24.79 -0.41
CA GLU A 25 5.32 23.53 -0.84
C GLU A 25 4.92 23.63 -2.32
N LEU A 26 5.38 22.69 -3.13
CA LEU A 26 5.02 22.55 -4.54
C LEU A 26 3.68 21.83 -4.66
N ASP A 27 3.00 21.91 -5.81
CA ASP A 27 1.74 21.21 -6.07
C ASP A 27 1.81 19.69 -5.85
N CYS A 28 3.01 19.10 -5.93
CA CYS A 28 3.25 17.70 -5.63
C CYS A 28 3.38 17.37 -4.14
N GLY A 29 3.17 18.34 -3.24
CA GLY A 29 3.29 18.22 -1.79
C GLY A 29 4.73 18.16 -1.27
N HIS A 30 5.74 18.33 -2.14
CA HIS A 30 7.14 18.35 -1.73
C HIS A 30 7.64 19.78 -1.52
N ILE A 31 8.60 19.94 -0.62
CA ILE A 31 9.25 21.22 -0.36
C ILE A 31 10.25 21.55 -1.47
N CYS A 32 10.20 22.79 -1.97
CA CYS A 32 11.14 23.31 -2.95
C CYS A 32 12.55 23.39 -2.36
N SER A 33 13.48 22.62 -2.93
CA SER A 33 14.91 22.62 -2.55
C SER A 33 15.71 23.83 -3.06
N GLY A 34 15.07 24.73 -3.83
CA GLY A 34 15.71 25.90 -4.43
C GLY A 34 15.81 27.11 -3.49
N ASN A 35 16.45 28.16 -4.00
CA ASN A 35 16.61 29.43 -3.30
C ASN A 35 15.71 30.53 -3.91
N CYS A 36 15.43 31.61 -3.18
CA CYS A 36 14.57 32.70 -3.66
C CYS A 36 15.02 33.31 -5.00
N PHE A 37 16.33 33.41 -5.26
CA PHE A 37 16.88 33.85 -6.54
C PHE A 37 16.55 32.87 -7.67
N GLN A 38 16.70 31.56 -7.44
CA GLN A 38 16.38 30.53 -8.44
C GLN A 38 14.88 30.39 -8.67
N CYS A 39 14.06 30.74 -7.68
CA CYS A 39 12.61 30.66 -7.78
C CYS A 39 11.97 31.95 -8.34
N ALA A 40 12.76 32.87 -8.91
CA ALA A 40 12.31 34.19 -9.38
C ALA A 40 11.43 34.92 -8.35
N GLY A 41 11.87 34.93 -7.09
CA GLY A 41 11.12 35.54 -5.98
C GLY A 41 9.87 34.77 -5.54
N GLY A 42 9.68 33.53 -6.00
CA GLY A 42 8.52 32.69 -5.70
C GLY A 42 7.52 32.56 -6.85
N SER A 43 7.79 33.16 -8.01
CA SER A 43 6.87 33.12 -9.16
C SER A 43 7.01 31.85 -10.00
N ALA A 44 8.21 31.25 -10.03
CA ALA A 44 8.49 30.04 -10.80
C ALA A 44 9.49 29.16 -10.03
N HIS A 45 9.01 28.08 -9.42
CA HIS A 45 9.86 27.15 -8.70
C HIS A 45 10.63 26.21 -9.63
N LEU A 46 11.77 25.73 -9.15
CA LEU A 46 12.51 24.64 -9.80
C LEU A 46 11.68 23.34 -9.80
N PRO A 47 11.86 22.46 -10.80
CA PRO A 47 11.19 21.17 -10.82
C PRO A 47 11.56 20.35 -9.59
N CYS A 48 10.58 19.63 -9.05
CA CYS A 48 10.77 18.83 -7.84
C CYS A 48 11.83 17.74 -8.05
N ALA A 49 12.89 17.79 -7.25
CA ALA A 49 13.97 16.80 -7.22
C ALA A 49 13.77 15.70 -6.16
N SER A 50 12.70 15.79 -5.35
CA SER A 50 12.41 14.79 -4.34
C SER A 50 11.96 13.46 -4.95
N PRO A 51 12.27 12.31 -4.32
CA PRO A 51 11.77 11.02 -4.76
C PRO A 51 10.24 11.00 -4.64
N CYS A 52 9.57 10.56 -5.69
CA CYS A 52 8.14 10.29 -5.66
C CYS A 52 7.90 9.10 -4.73
N ASN A 53 7.13 9.30 -3.66
CA ASN A 53 6.71 8.23 -2.76
C ASN A 53 5.23 7.84 -2.95
N ALA A 54 4.65 8.22 -4.09
CA ALA A 54 3.25 7.92 -4.41
C ALA A 54 3.01 6.40 -4.45
N GLN A 55 1.87 5.97 -3.92
CA GLN A 55 1.42 4.59 -4.01
C GLN A 55 0.77 4.35 -5.37
N LEU A 56 1.37 3.46 -6.17
CA LEU A 56 0.82 3.06 -7.46
C LEU A 56 -0.45 2.20 -7.27
N ILE A 57 -1.20 1.96 -8.35
CA ILE A 57 -2.39 1.09 -8.33
C ILE A 57 -2.09 -0.34 -7.86
N CYS A 58 -0.86 -0.80 -8.03
CA CYS A 58 -0.40 -2.09 -7.54
C CYS A 58 0.09 -2.05 -6.07
N PHE A 59 -0.20 -0.97 -5.34
CA PHE A 59 0.21 -0.72 -3.95
C PHE A 59 1.72 -0.61 -3.70
N HIS A 60 2.54 -0.69 -4.75
CA HIS A 60 3.97 -0.40 -4.64
C HIS A 60 4.23 1.11 -4.65
N ARG A 61 5.21 1.53 -3.86
CA ARG A 61 5.69 2.91 -3.87
C ARG A 61 6.51 3.17 -5.13
N CYS A 62 6.27 4.31 -5.77
CA CYS A 62 7.15 4.84 -6.81
C CYS A 62 8.55 5.09 -6.21
N HIS A 63 9.58 5.03 -7.06
CA HIS A 63 10.96 5.33 -6.67
C HIS A 63 11.63 6.28 -7.67
N LYS A 64 10.87 6.86 -8.60
CA LYS A 64 11.35 7.83 -9.59
C LYS A 64 11.33 9.25 -9.04
N GLY A 65 11.98 10.19 -9.72
CA GLY A 65 11.89 11.60 -9.37
C GLY A 65 10.46 12.12 -9.54
N CYS A 66 9.99 12.97 -8.63
CA CYS A 66 8.63 13.50 -8.66
C CYS A 66 8.30 14.23 -9.99
N ASN A 67 9.29 14.83 -10.64
CA ASN A 67 9.13 15.54 -11.92
C ASN A 67 9.06 14.63 -13.16
N GLN A 68 9.32 13.32 -13.05
CA GLN A 68 9.42 12.40 -14.20
C GLN A 68 8.11 11.67 -14.53
N GLY A 69 7.06 11.91 -13.74
CA GLY A 69 5.84 11.11 -13.78
C GLY A 69 6.03 9.70 -13.21
N CYS A 70 4.95 9.10 -12.72
CA CYS A 70 5.00 7.74 -12.19
C CYS A 70 5.03 6.71 -13.33
N ALA A 71 6.20 6.13 -13.58
CA ALA A 71 6.35 5.00 -14.49
C ALA A 71 5.65 3.72 -13.97
N PRO A 72 5.32 2.76 -14.86
CA PRO A 72 4.80 1.46 -14.44
C PRO A 72 5.74 0.74 -13.48
N CYS A 73 5.16 -0.06 -12.58
CA CYS A 73 5.92 -0.73 -11.55
C CYS A 73 6.83 -1.83 -12.11
N THR A 74 8.13 -1.75 -11.83
CA THR A 74 9.14 -2.74 -12.23
C THR A 74 9.47 -3.77 -11.14
N LYS A 75 8.71 -3.80 -10.05
CA LYS A 75 8.88 -4.81 -9.00
C LYS A 75 8.35 -6.17 -9.48
N PRO A 76 8.86 -7.28 -8.94
CA PRO A 76 8.31 -8.60 -9.22
C PRO A 76 6.86 -8.66 -8.75
N CYS A 77 6.01 -9.36 -9.49
CA CYS A 77 4.63 -9.54 -9.10
C CYS A 77 4.53 -10.36 -7.80
N GLU A 78 3.70 -9.90 -6.87
CA GLU A 78 3.48 -10.56 -5.58
C GLU A 78 2.34 -11.57 -5.62
N THR A 79 1.63 -11.69 -6.76
CA THR A 79 0.56 -12.67 -6.92
C THR A 79 1.12 -14.09 -6.89
N GLN A 80 0.46 -14.95 -6.13
CA GLN A 80 0.81 -16.35 -5.98
C GLN A 80 -0.46 -17.17 -5.84
N CYS A 81 -0.47 -18.33 -6.50
CA CYS A 81 -1.50 -19.34 -6.31
C CYS A 81 -0.92 -20.56 -5.57
N TYR A 82 -1.73 -21.58 -5.31
CA TYR A 82 -1.29 -22.84 -4.70
C TYR A 82 -0.17 -23.56 -5.48
N HIS A 83 0.01 -23.23 -6.76
CA HIS A 83 0.94 -23.92 -7.64
C HIS A 83 2.26 -23.19 -7.84
N ARG A 84 2.21 -21.86 -7.98
CA ARG A 84 3.40 -21.06 -8.28
C ARG A 84 3.22 -19.58 -7.93
N LYS A 85 4.33 -18.91 -7.70
CA LYS A 85 4.42 -17.45 -7.73
C LYS A 85 4.45 -16.96 -9.18
N CYS A 86 3.84 -15.81 -9.46
CA CYS A 86 3.87 -15.21 -10.78
C CYS A 86 5.32 -14.81 -11.16
N PRO A 87 5.83 -15.24 -12.33
CA PRO A 87 7.19 -14.91 -12.77
C PRO A 87 7.30 -13.53 -13.45
N LYS A 88 6.19 -12.80 -13.59
CA LYS A 88 6.11 -11.53 -14.32
C LYS A 88 6.39 -10.32 -13.44
N LEU A 89 6.63 -9.17 -14.08
CA LEU A 89 6.64 -7.88 -13.41
C LEU A 89 5.23 -7.49 -12.98
N CYS A 90 5.15 -6.64 -11.96
CA CYS A 90 3.88 -6.17 -11.42
C CYS A 90 3.05 -5.35 -12.43
N SER A 91 3.72 -4.69 -13.38
CA SER A 91 3.07 -3.98 -14.49
C SER A 91 2.52 -4.88 -15.60
N GLU A 92 2.86 -6.17 -15.60
CA GLU A 92 2.42 -7.11 -16.63
C GLU A 92 1.19 -7.89 -16.16
N ALA A 93 0.30 -8.21 -17.11
CA ALA A 93 -0.84 -9.08 -16.84
C ALA A 93 -0.36 -10.48 -16.41
N CYS A 94 -0.93 -10.99 -15.32
CA CYS A 94 -0.58 -12.31 -14.81
C CYS A 94 -1.21 -13.41 -15.68
N PRO A 95 -0.44 -14.40 -16.17
CA PRO A 95 -1.01 -15.49 -16.93
C PRO A 95 -1.93 -16.35 -16.05
N PRO A 96 -3.12 -16.73 -16.54
CA PRO A 96 -4.05 -17.56 -15.76
C PRO A 96 -3.43 -18.93 -15.45
N CYS A 97 -3.70 -19.43 -14.24
CA CYS A 97 -3.25 -20.75 -13.82
C CYS A 97 -4.29 -21.81 -14.21
N THR A 98 -3.95 -22.66 -15.18
CA THR A 98 -4.81 -23.73 -15.70
C THR A 98 -4.60 -25.08 -15.00
N ALA A 99 -3.85 -25.10 -13.90
CA ALA A 99 -3.75 -26.29 -13.05
C ALA A 99 -5.05 -26.48 -12.24
N PRO A 100 -5.41 -27.73 -11.89
CA PRO A 100 -6.56 -28.01 -11.02
C PRO A 100 -6.39 -27.28 -9.69
N CYS A 101 -7.44 -26.66 -9.17
CA CYS A 101 -7.34 -25.84 -7.96
C CYS A 101 -6.84 -26.65 -6.74
N GLY A 102 -5.83 -26.13 -6.05
CA GLY A 102 -5.27 -26.75 -4.85
C GLY A 102 -6.15 -26.61 -3.59
N TRP A 103 -7.28 -25.90 -3.67
CA TRP A 103 -8.15 -25.67 -2.53
C TRP A 103 -8.99 -26.92 -2.22
N ARG A 104 -8.53 -27.69 -1.24
CA ARG A 104 -9.16 -28.94 -0.81
C ARG A 104 -9.01 -29.17 0.70
N CYS A 105 -10.00 -29.84 1.27
CA CYS A 105 -9.90 -30.46 2.59
C CYS A 105 -10.31 -31.94 2.51
N LYS A 106 -10.39 -32.62 3.65
CA LYS A 106 -10.86 -34.01 3.71
C LYS A 106 -12.33 -34.20 3.31
N HIS A 107 -13.13 -33.14 3.37
CA HIS A 107 -14.59 -33.18 3.15
C HIS A 107 -15.01 -32.64 1.79
N HIS A 108 -14.31 -31.62 1.27
CA HIS A 108 -14.66 -30.95 0.02
C HIS A 108 -13.41 -30.64 -0.79
N GLN A 109 -13.51 -30.73 -2.12
CA GLN A 109 -12.46 -30.43 -3.08
C GLN A 109 -13.01 -29.54 -4.19
N CYS A 110 -12.28 -28.47 -4.51
CA CYS A 110 -12.58 -27.64 -5.67
C CYS A 110 -12.34 -28.45 -6.96
N THR A 111 -13.30 -28.38 -7.89
CA THR A 111 -13.23 -29.08 -9.19
C THR A 111 -12.78 -28.17 -10.32
N ARG A 112 -12.74 -26.86 -10.06
CA ARG A 112 -12.38 -25.81 -11.03
C ARG A 112 -10.88 -25.67 -11.24
N LEU A 113 -10.52 -24.97 -12.31
CA LEU A 113 -9.16 -24.52 -12.53
C LEU A 113 -8.80 -23.39 -11.56
N CYS A 114 -7.52 -23.25 -11.26
CA CYS A 114 -7.05 -22.32 -10.22
C CYS A 114 -7.38 -20.84 -10.50
N HIS A 115 -7.59 -20.44 -11.76
CA HIS A 115 -7.97 -19.08 -12.13
C HIS A 115 -9.49 -18.86 -12.17
N GLU A 116 -10.28 -19.93 -12.08
CA GLU A 116 -11.74 -19.85 -12.05
C GLU A 116 -12.24 -19.59 -10.63
N PRO A 117 -13.42 -18.95 -10.49
CA PRO A 117 -14.09 -18.87 -9.19
C PRO A 117 -14.34 -20.27 -8.65
N CYS A 118 -13.90 -20.51 -7.43
CA CYS A 118 -13.97 -21.83 -6.82
C CYS A 118 -15.42 -22.24 -6.51
N ASP A 119 -15.74 -23.51 -6.73
CA ASP A 119 -17.04 -24.14 -6.46
C ASP A 119 -17.13 -24.79 -5.07
N ARG A 120 -16.00 -24.93 -4.38
CA ARG A 120 -15.93 -25.54 -3.05
C ARG A 120 -16.61 -24.66 -2.00
N PRO A 121 -17.59 -25.17 -1.23
CA PRO A 121 -18.15 -24.45 -0.09
C PRO A 121 -17.16 -24.35 1.08
N PRO A 122 -17.32 -23.35 1.97
CA PRO A 122 -16.57 -23.31 3.22
C PRO A 122 -16.86 -24.57 4.03
N CYS A 123 -15.83 -25.12 4.69
CA CYS A 123 -16.01 -26.31 5.52
C CYS A 123 -16.41 -25.89 6.93
N GLU A 124 -17.43 -26.55 7.48
CA GLU A 124 -17.95 -26.27 8.83
C GLU A 124 -17.26 -27.10 9.93
N VAL A 125 -16.34 -27.96 9.55
CA VAL A 125 -15.62 -28.83 10.49
C VAL A 125 -14.41 -28.10 11.07
N ALA A 126 -14.23 -28.17 12.39
CA ALA A 126 -13.07 -27.59 13.07
C ALA A 126 -11.74 -28.17 12.55
N CYS A 127 -10.70 -27.35 12.51
CA CYS A 127 -9.39 -27.79 12.06
C CYS A 127 -8.73 -28.71 13.09
N TYR A 128 -8.42 -29.94 12.69
CA TYR A 128 -7.74 -30.93 13.55
C TYR A 128 -6.24 -30.70 13.75
N LYS A 129 -5.66 -29.66 13.15
CA LYS A 129 -4.21 -29.38 13.24
C LYS A 129 -3.87 -28.76 14.60
N LYS A 130 -2.67 -29.06 15.09
CA LYS A 130 -2.05 -28.34 16.20
C LYS A 130 -1.15 -27.23 15.67
N LEU A 131 -1.17 -26.08 16.35
CA LEU A 131 -0.31 -24.95 16.05
C LEU A 131 1.11 -25.20 16.58
N LYS A 132 2.08 -24.35 16.23
CA LYS A 132 3.48 -24.48 16.66
C LYS A 132 3.64 -24.54 18.19
N CYS A 133 2.73 -23.89 18.94
CA CYS A 133 2.68 -23.94 20.40
C CYS A 133 2.10 -25.23 20.97
N GLY A 134 1.68 -26.19 20.15
CA GLY A 134 1.10 -27.48 20.57
C GLY A 134 -0.41 -27.47 20.84
N HIS A 135 -1.04 -26.30 20.87
CA HIS A 135 -2.50 -26.15 21.06
C HIS A 135 -3.29 -26.41 19.78
N SER A 136 -4.54 -26.83 19.94
CA SER A 136 -5.48 -27.04 18.83
C SER A 136 -5.74 -25.75 18.06
N CYS A 137 -5.81 -25.86 16.74
CA CYS A 137 -6.20 -24.77 15.86
C CYS A 137 -7.64 -24.33 16.14
N ILE A 138 -7.88 -23.02 16.09
CA ILE A 138 -9.18 -22.40 16.35
C ILE A 138 -9.98 -22.15 15.06
N GLY A 139 -9.39 -22.44 13.90
CA GLY A 139 -9.96 -22.21 12.59
C GLY A 139 -10.72 -23.42 12.03
N MET A 140 -11.28 -23.25 10.84
CA MET A 140 -12.01 -24.28 10.10
C MET A 140 -11.09 -25.15 9.24
N CYS A 141 -11.55 -26.35 8.90
CA CYS A 141 -10.83 -27.32 8.08
C CYS A 141 -10.68 -26.83 6.63
N GLY A 142 -9.45 -26.83 6.12
CA GLY A 142 -9.16 -26.39 4.74
C GLY A 142 -8.85 -24.90 4.62
N GLU A 143 -9.03 -24.13 5.68
CA GLU A 143 -8.64 -22.73 5.75
C GLU A 143 -7.21 -22.58 6.30
N PRO A 144 -6.50 -21.49 5.96
CA PRO A 144 -5.18 -21.21 6.51
C PRO A 144 -5.25 -21.10 8.04
N CYS A 145 -4.41 -21.87 8.73
CA CYS A 145 -4.42 -21.88 10.19
C CYS A 145 -3.81 -20.57 10.73
N PRO A 146 -4.47 -19.91 11.71
CA PRO A 146 -3.93 -18.72 12.34
C PRO A 146 -2.64 -19.03 13.10
N GLN A 147 -1.78 -18.02 13.28
CA GLN A 147 -0.56 -18.16 14.09
C GLN A 147 -0.85 -18.11 15.60
N LYS A 148 -2.01 -17.55 15.98
CA LYS A 148 -2.42 -17.29 17.36
C LYS A 148 -3.45 -18.33 17.81
N CYS A 149 -3.42 -18.68 19.09
CA CYS A 149 -4.30 -19.70 19.66
C CYS A 149 -5.07 -19.16 20.88
N ARG A 150 -6.19 -19.80 21.21
CA ARG A 150 -7.03 -19.40 22.36
C ARG A 150 -6.34 -19.55 23.72
N VAL A 151 -5.26 -20.33 23.83
CA VAL A 151 -4.57 -20.58 25.10
C VAL A 151 -3.45 -19.57 25.33
N CYS A 152 -2.50 -19.46 24.39
CA CYS A 152 -1.38 -18.51 24.49
C CYS A 152 -1.77 -17.05 24.21
N ASN A 153 -2.88 -16.82 23.50
CA ASN A 153 -3.29 -15.49 23.03
C ASN A 153 -4.78 -15.24 23.33
N ALA A 154 -5.24 -15.64 24.53
CA ALA A 154 -6.65 -15.59 24.91
C ALA A 154 -7.28 -14.20 24.72
N GLU A 155 -6.62 -13.14 25.19
CA GLU A 155 -7.12 -11.76 25.15
C GLU A 155 -7.25 -11.22 23.72
N GLU A 156 -6.27 -11.49 22.87
CA GLU A 156 -6.27 -10.99 21.49
C GLU A 156 -7.26 -11.77 20.61
N VAL A 157 -7.43 -13.07 20.86
CA VAL A 157 -8.38 -13.90 20.13
C VAL A 157 -9.81 -13.63 20.59
N SER A 158 -10.08 -13.28 21.84
CA SER A 158 -11.44 -12.91 22.27
C SER A 158 -11.94 -11.63 21.59
N GLU A 159 -11.09 -10.62 21.44
CA GLU A 159 -11.43 -9.33 20.85
C GLU A 159 -11.68 -9.39 19.33
N LEU A 160 -11.04 -10.34 18.64
CA LEU A 160 -11.18 -10.53 17.19
C LEU A 160 -12.44 -11.33 16.79
N PHE A 161 -12.99 -12.15 17.68
CA PHE A 161 -14.16 -13.00 17.40
C PHE A 161 -15.45 -12.53 18.10
N PHE A 162 -15.35 -11.80 19.20
CA PHE A 162 -16.49 -11.15 19.86
C PHE A 162 -16.29 -9.64 19.78
N GLY A 163 -16.78 -9.06 18.68
CA GLY A 163 -16.69 -7.62 18.46
C GLY A 163 -17.33 -6.82 19.61
N LYS A 164 -16.52 -6.34 20.54
CA LYS A 164 -16.82 -5.14 21.32
C LYS A 164 -16.24 -3.92 20.61
N ARG A 165 -16.63 -3.72 19.35
CA ARG A 165 -16.64 -2.39 18.76
C ARG A 165 -18.11 -1.99 18.65
N PRO A 166 -18.57 -0.95 19.38
CA PRO A 166 -19.90 -0.42 19.14
C PRO A 166 -19.95 -0.01 17.68
N ILE A 167 -20.82 -0.66 16.92
CA ILE A 167 -21.15 -0.31 15.55
C ILE A 167 -21.72 1.12 15.65
N PRO A 168 -21.06 2.17 15.14
CA PRO A 168 -21.71 3.46 15.07
C PRO A 168 -22.90 3.28 14.13
N ARG A 169 -24.12 3.51 14.65
CA ARG A 169 -25.33 3.47 13.83
C ARG A 169 -25.11 4.39 12.63
N PRO A 170 -25.42 3.97 11.41
CA PRO A 170 -25.41 4.90 10.29
C PRO A 170 -26.35 6.05 10.64
N ALA A 171 -25.82 7.28 10.55
CA ALA A 171 -26.63 8.47 10.65
C ALA A 171 -27.69 8.39 9.53
N LEU A 172 -28.94 8.18 9.92
CA LEU A 172 -30.07 8.46 9.06
C LEU A 172 -30.01 9.97 8.79
N CYS A 173 -29.74 10.35 7.54
CA CYS A 173 -30.00 11.70 7.08
C CYS A 173 -31.48 12.02 7.38
N SER A 174 -31.71 13.05 8.18
CA SER A 174 -32.97 13.80 8.24
C SER A 174 -32.86 15.01 7.32
#